data_AF-A0A521KWN3-F1
#
_entry.id   AF-A0A521KWN3-F1
#
_cell.length_a   1.000
_cell.length_b   1.000
_cell.length_c   1.000
_cell.angle_alpha   90.00
_cell.angle_beta   90.00
_cell.angle_gamma   90.00
#
_symmetry.space_group_name_H-M   'P 1'
#
loop_
_entity.id
_entity.type
_entity.pdbx_description
1 polymer ?
#
loop_
_entity_poly.entity_id
_entity_poly.type
_entity_poly.pdbx_seq_one_letter_code
_entity_poly.pdbx_strand_id
1 'polypeptide(L)'
;MFLSIATTHRPATDLGFLLMKHPERVHEVDLSFGKGVLLYPEANEDRCEAVLMIDVDPVGLVRGRGMSEGMLDQYVNDRPYAATSFLSVALNRVLRTAMTGVSRERPELAAAWLPLELRVTPLPARGGEALVRSLFEPLGWAVGLERIEGPGGASRYVDLKLTGQMRVADALAHLYVLIPVLDDEKHYWVGDDEVEKLLARGGAWLAGHPQKELIAKRYLKNRG
;
A
#
# COMPACT_ATOMS: atom_id res chain seq x y z
N MET A 1 9.63 5.86 -0.38
CA MET A 1 8.93 4.71 0.25
C MET A 1 8.82 3.55 -0.74
N PHE A 2 8.54 2.33 -0.27
CA PHE A 2 8.22 1.21 -1.17
C PHE A 2 7.20 0.21 -0.61
N LEU A 3 6.59 -0.54 -1.53
CA LEU A 3 5.84 -1.77 -1.30
C LEU A 3 6.54 -2.91 -2.04
N SER A 4 6.83 -4.02 -1.36
CA SER A 4 7.24 -5.27 -1.97
C SER A 4 6.11 -6.30 -1.90
N ILE A 5 5.96 -7.09 -2.95
CA ILE A 5 5.03 -8.19 -3.09
C ILE A 5 5.83 -9.39 -3.59
N ALA A 6 5.96 -10.43 -2.78
CA ALA A 6 6.68 -11.63 -3.12
C ALA A 6 5.82 -12.88 -2.99
N THR A 7 6.16 -13.91 -3.73
CA THR A 7 5.56 -15.25 -3.63
C THR A 7 6.59 -16.32 -3.89
N THR A 8 6.35 -17.50 -3.30
CA THR A 8 7.06 -18.75 -3.57
C THR A 8 6.15 -19.81 -4.21
N HIS A 9 5.02 -19.38 -4.79
CA HIS A 9 4.25 -20.22 -5.72
C HIS A 9 5.18 -20.71 -6.84
N ARG A 10 4.88 -21.84 -7.48
CA ARG A 10 5.71 -22.39 -8.55
C ARG A 10 4.89 -22.53 -9.85
N PRO A 11 5.30 -21.88 -10.96
CA PRO A 11 6.47 -20.99 -11.07
C PRO A 11 6.20 -19.62 -10.43
N ALA A 12 7.15 -19.10 -9.64
CA ALA A 12 6.93 -17.84 -8.92
C ALA A 12 6.82 -16.63 -9.86
N THR A 13 7.47 -16.71 -11.03
CA THR A 13 7.38 -15.72 -12.10
C THR A 13 5.96 -15.45 -12.59
N ASP A 14 5.00 -16.35 -12.32
CA ASP A 14 3.60 -16.10 -12.65
C ASP A 14 3.01 -14.88 -11.90
N LEU A 15 3.67 -14.41 -10.83
CA LEU A 15 3.38 -13.12 -10.21
C LEU A 15 3.34 -11.96 -11.23
N GLY A 16 4.17 -12.00 -12.28
CA GLY A 16 4.16 -11.01 -13.36
C GLY A 16 2.84 -10.94 -14.11
N PHE A 17 2.22 -12.10 -14.37
CA PHE A 17 0.89 -12.17 -14.99
C PHE A 17 -0.22 -11.75 -14.03
N LEU A 18 -0.07 -12.01 -12.73
CA LEU A 18 -1.05 -11.60 -11.72
C LEU A 18 -1.04 -10.09 -11.49
N LEU A 19 0.14 -9.46 -11.53
CA LEU A 19 0.30 -8.01 -11.41
C LEU A 19 0.11 -7.27 -12.75
N MET A 20 0.01 -8.01 -13.86
CA MET A 20 -0.03 -7.46 -15.22
C MET A 20 1.19 -6.57 -15.51
N LYS A 21 2.37 -7.04 -15.09
CA LYS A 21 3.67 -6.35 -15.19
C LYS A 21 4.76 -7.38 -15.48
N HIS A 22 5.31 -7.34 -16.69
CA HIS A 22 6.37 -8.28 -17.10
C HIS A 22 7.63 -8.11 -16.22
N PRO A 23 8.21 -9.20 -15.69
CA PRO A 23 9.37 -9.13 -14.78
C PRO A 23 10.63 -8.48 -15.38
N GLU A 24 10.91 -8.71 -16.66
CA GLU A 24 12.09 -8.14 -17.35
C GLU A 24 11.94 -6.66 -17.75
N ARG A 25 10.89 -5.97 -17.29
CA ARG A 25 10.64 -4.57 -17.62
C ARG A 25 10.51 -3.75 -16.35
N VAL A 26 11.10 -2.55 -16.38
CA VAL A 26 10.81 -1.49 -15.42
C VAL A 26 9.56 -0.77 -15.89
N HIS A 27 8.59 -0.58 -15.00
CA HIS A 27 7.31 0.06 -15.30
C HIS A 27 7.22 1.38 -14.53
N GLU A 28 7.40 2.48 -15.25
CA GLU A 28 7.27 3.82 -14.68
C GLU A 28 5.90 4.40 -14.96
N VAL A 29 5.34 5.10 -13.97
CA VAL A 29 4.07 5.81 -14.10
C VAL A 29 4.14 7.15 -13.40
N ASP A 30 3.72 8.21 -14.10
CA ASP A 30 3.56 9.52 -13.48
C ASP A 30 2.36 9.54 -12.52
N LEU A 31 2.59 10.11 -11.35
CA LEU A 31 1.63 10.38 -10.29
C LEU A 31 1.45 11.89 -10.17
N SER A 32 0.33 12.34 -9.61
CA SER A 32 0.08 13.78 -9.40
C SER A 32 1.09 14.46 -8.46
N PHE A 33 1.84 13.65 -7.70
CA PHE A 33 2.81 14.08 -6.68
C PHE A 33 4.21 13.52 -6.93
N GLY A 34 4.51 12.95 -8.10
CA GLY A 34 5.82 12.37 -8.39
C GLY A 34 5.76 11.19 -9.37
N LYS A 35 6.55 10.15 -9.12
CA LYS A 35 6.65 8.95 -9.96
C LYS A 35 6.48 7.67 -9.15
N GLY A 36 5.83 6.69 -9.75
CA GLY A 36 5.83 5.30 -9.29
C GLY A 36 6.66 4.43 -10.22
N VAL A 37 7.55 3.61 -9.67
CA VAL A 37 8.40 2.69 -10.43
C VAL A 37 8.17 1.28 -9.91
N LEU A 38 7.69 0.40 -10.76
CA LEU A 38 7.55 -1.02 -10.46
C LEU A 38 8.61 -1.84 -11.21
N LEU A 39 9.37 -2.62 -10.45
CA LEU A 39 10.45 -3.48 -10.96
C LEU A 39 10.50 -4.80 -10.18
N TYR A 40 11.27 -5.77 -10.68
CA TYR A 40 11.40 -7.09 -10.08
C TYR A 40 12.85 -7.33 -9.66
N PRO A 41 13.22 -7.10 -8.38
CA PRO A 41 14.57 -7.40 -7.90
C PRO A 41 14.89 -8.91 -7.93
N GLU A 42 13.87 -9.77 -7.87
CA GLU A 42 14.03 -11.22 -8.00
C GLU A 42 12.88 -11.81 -8.84
N ALA A 43 13.22 -12.63 -9.82
CA ALA A 43 12.25 -13.34 -10.66
C ALA A 43 12.84 -14.66 -11.14
N ASN A 44 12.68 -15.71 -10.33
CA ASN A 44 13.05 -17.08 -10.68
C ASN A 44 11.88 -18.04 -10.39
N GLU A 45 12.05 -19.33 -10.68
CA GLU A 45 10.98 -20.31 -10.49
C GLU A 45 10.57 -20.52 -9.02
N ASP A 46 11.50 -20.32 -8.09
CA ASP A 46 11.33 -20.60 -6.67
C ASP A 46 10.77 -19.41 -5.88
N ARG A 47 11.15 -18.18 -6.30
CA ARG A 47 10.74 -16.92 -5.69
C ARG A 47 10.68 -15.81 -6.73
N CYS A 48 9.65 -15.00 -6.62
CA CYS A 48 9.49 -13.79 -7.42
C CYS A 48 9.04 -12.66 -6.50
N GLU A 49 9.66 -11.50 -6.65
CA GLU A 49 9.40 -10.29 -5.87
C GLU A 49 9.23 -9.11 -6.81
N ALA A 50 8.09 -8.43 -6.69
CA ALA A 50 7.81 -7.15 -7.34
C ALA A 50 7.90 -6.04 -6.30
N VAL A 51 8.61 -4.95 -6.62
CA VAL A 51 8.74 -3.77 -5.78
C VAL A 51 8.15 -2.57 -6.50
N LEU A 52 7.17 -1.92 -5.86
CA LEU A 52 6.68 -0.60 -6.22
C LEU A 52 7.37 0.45 -5.35
N MET A 53 8.31 1.18 -5.94
CA MET A 53 8.91 2.37 -5.35
C MET A 53 8.08 3.60 -5.70
N ILE A 54 7.94 4.51 -4.73
CA ILE A 54 7.28 5.79 -4.95
C ILE A 54 8.26 6.89 -4.60
N ASP A 55 8.53 7.72 -5.60
CA ASP A 55 9.38 8.89 -5.55
C ASP A 55 8.47 10.12 -5.62
N VAL A 56 8.33 10.83 -4.50
CA VAL A 56 7.45 11.99 -4.37
C VAL A 56 8.28 13.24 -4.65
N ASP A 57 7.78 14.15 -5.49
CA ASP A 57 8.39 15.46 -5.69
C ASP A 57 7.94 16.41 -4.56
N PRO A 58 8.80 16.69 -3.56
CA PRO A 58 8.42 17.55 -2.43
C PRO A 58 8.14 18.99 -2.86
N VAL A 59 8.77 19.47 -3.94
CA VAL A 59 8.58 20.85 -4.42
C VAL A 59 7.27 20.98 -5.19
N GLY A 60 7.00 20.02 -6.07
CA GLY A 60 5.73 19.91 -6.79
C GLY A 60 4.54 19.80 -5.84
N LEU A 61 4.71 19.09 -4.73
CA LEU A 61 3.69 18.91 -3.70
C LEU A 61 3.21 20.23 -3.08
N VAL A 62 4.11 21.20 -2.88
CA VAL A 62 3.78 22.49 -2.27
C VAL A 62 3.17 23.46 -3.29
N ARG A 63 3.63 23.42 -4.55
CA ARG A 63 3.21 24.39 -5.59
C ARG A 63 1.78 24.16 -6.11
N GLY A 64 1.22 22.96 -5.93
CA GLY A 64 -0.09 22.58 -6.44
C GLY A 64 -1.31 23.06 -5.63
N ARG A 65 -1.12 23.62 -4.44
CA ARG A 65 -2.22 24.17 -3.61
C ARG A 65 -1.83 25.51 -3.02
N GLY A 66 -2.77 26.46 -3.11
CA GLY A 66 -2.61 27.82 -2.61
C GLY A 66 -2.12 27.87 -1.16
N MET A 67 -1.37 28.92 -0.87
CA MET A 67 -0.71 29.17 0.40
C MET A 67 -1.68 29.19 1.59
N SER A 68 -1.74 28.11 2.37
CA SER A 68 -2.21 28.16 3.75
C SER A 68 -1.51 27.14 4.66
N GLU A 69 -1.13 27.64 5.84
CA GLU A 69 -0.43 27.04 7.00
C GLU A 69 1.06 26.64 6.85
N GLY A 70 1.90 27.36 7.62
CA GLY A 70 3.28 26.98 7.98
C GLY A 70 4.29 26.88 6.83
N MET A 71 4.93 27.99 6.47
CA MET A 71 5.92 28.07 5.36
C MET A 71 7.10 27.09 5.41
N LEU A 72 7.39 26.43 6.55
CA LEU A 72 8.52 25.48 6.68
C LEU A 72 8.08 24.01 6.67
N ASP A 73 7.00 23.67 7.39
CA ASP A 73 6.47 22.29 7.48
C ASP A 73 5.99 21.76 6.13
N GLN A 74 5.68 22.64 5.17
CA GLN A 74 5.34 22.24 3.81
C GLN A 74 6.54 21.75 2.99
N TYR A 75 7.73 22.30 3.21
CA TYR A 75 8.94 21.96 2.45
C TYR A 75 9.79 20.88 3.11
N VAL A 76 9.76 20.79 4.45
CA VAL A 76 10.49 19.78 5.21
C VAL A 76 9.51 18.96 6.03
N ASN A 77 9.10 17.82 5.48
CA ASN A 77 8.26 16.84 6.17
C ASN A 77 8.59 15.41 5.72
N ASP A 78 7.97 14.45 6.39
CA ASP A 78 8.14 13.02 6.20
C ASP A 78 7.34 12.44 5.03
N ARG A 79 6.38 13.19 4.50
CA ARG A 79 5.40 12.68 3.53
C ARG A 79 6.03 12.10 2.26
N PRO A 80 7.13 12.66 1.70
CA PRO A 80 7.82 12.04 0.56
C PRO A 80 8.40 10.66 0.85
N TYR A 81 8.64 10.37 2.13
CA TYR A 81 9.42 9.22 2.56
C TYR A 81 8.54 8.12 3.17
N ALA A 82 7.33 8.44 3.65
CA ALA A 82 6.45 7.53 4.37
C ALA A 82 5.34 6.91 3.50
N ALA A 83 5.06 5.62 3.73
CA ALA A 83 3.95 4.85 3.15
C ALA A 83 2.60 5.28 3.71
N THR A 84 2.17 6.47 3.29
CA THR A 84 0.91 7.12 3.63
C THR A 84 -0.16 6.81 2.56
N SER A 85 -1.22 7.61 2.53
CA SER A 85 -2.26 7.57 1.49
C SER A 85 -1.72 7.66 0.05
N PHE A 86 -0.51 8.18 -0.17
CA PHE A 86 0.17 8.15 -1.47
C PHE A 86 0.38 6.73 -2.01
N LEU A 87 0.65 5.76 -1.13
CA LEU A 87 0.77 4.36 -1.54
C LEU A 87 -0.55 3.83 -2.10
N SER A 88 -1.69 4.18 -1.50
CA SER A 88 -3.01 3.80 -2.02
C SER A 88 -3.26 4.39 -3.41
N VAL A 89 -2.91 5.67 -3.64
CA VAL A 89 -3.04 6.28 -4.98
C VAL A 89 -2.13 5.58 -6.00
N ALA A 90 -0.87 5.28 -5.63
CA ALA A 90 0.05 4.55 -6.49
C ALA A 90 -0.45 3.14 -6.81
N LEU A 91 -1.02 2.41 -5.85
CA LEU A 91 -1.66 1.11 -6.06
C LEU A 91 -2.80 1.20 -7.08
N ASN A 92 -3.70 2.17 -6.93
CA ASN A 92 -4.80 2.41 -7.86
C ASN A 92 -4.33 2.83 -9.25
N ARG A 93 -3.17 3.47 -9.36
CA ARG A 93 -2.59 3.85 -10.65
C ARG A 93 -1.90 2.68 -11.34
N VAL A 94 -1.06 1.92 -10.62
CA VAL A 94 -0.14 0.92 -11.18
C VAL A 94 -0.76 -0.48 -11.25
N LEU A 95 -1.52 -0.86 -10.23
CA LEU A 95 -1.99 -2.23 -9.98
C LEU A 95 -3.53 -2.36 -9.96
N ARG A 96 -4.25 -1.39 -10.55
CA ARG A 96 -5.73 -1.36 -10.61
C ARG A 96 -6.36 -2.66 -11.09
N THR A 97 -5.82 -3.22 -12.17
CA THR A 97 -6.35 -4.44 -12.79
C THR A 97 -6.12 -5.65 -11.90
N ALA A 98 -4.94 -5.79 -11.31
CA ALA A 98 -4.62 -6.86 -10.37
C ALA A 98 -5.55 -6.83 -9.14
N MET A 99 -5.84 -5.62 -8.62
CA MET A 99 -6.82 -5.42 -7.52
C MET A 99 -8.25 -5.87 -7.86
N THR A 100 -8.59 -6.03 -9.15
CA THR A 100 -9.91 -6.56 -9.55
C THR A 100 -9.96 -8.09 -9.62
N GLY A 101 -8.85 -8.78 -9.36
CA GLY A 101 -8.78 -10.24 -9.51
C GLY A 101 -8.72 -10.71 -10.95
N VAL A 102 -8.35 -9.83 -11.89
CA VAL A 102 -8.28 -10.15 -13.32
C VAL A 102 -6.83 -10.37 -13.72
N SER A 103 -6.54 -11.57 -14.21
CA SER A 103 -5.37 -11.87 -15.05
C SER A 103 -5.82 -12.58 -16.30
N ARG A 104 -5.58 -11.98 -17.48
CA ARG A 104 -6.02 -12.55 -18.76
C ARG A 104 -5.32 -13.87 -19.07
N GLU A 105 -4.06 -13.99 -18.66
CA GLU A 105 -3.19 -15.11 -19.01
C GLU A 105 -3.15 -16.19 -17.93
N ARG A 106 -3.60 -15.86 -16.71
CA ARG A 106 -3.64 -16.76 -15.55
C ARG A 106 -4.94 -16.58 -14.72
N PRO A 107 -6.14 -16.77 -15.31
CA PRO A 107 -7.40 -16.51 -14.62
C PRO A 107 -7.62 -17.42 -13.40
N GLU A 108 -7.29 -18.71 -13.51
CA GLU A 108 -7.40 -19.67 -12.40
C GLU A 108 -6.47 -19.29 -11.24
N LEU A 109 -5.24 -18.88 -11.55
CA LEU A 109 -4.27 -18.47 -10.55
C LEU A 109 -4.65 -17.14 -9.87
N ALA A 110 -5.28 -16.20 -10.60
CA ALA A 110 -5.80 -14.97 -10.02
C ALA A 110 -6.93 -15.21 -9.00
N ALA A 111 -7.66 -16.32 -9.15
CA ALA A 111 -8.66 -16.77 -8.19
C ALA A 111 -8.08 -17.63 -7.05
N ALA A 112 -6.84 -18.09 -7.17
CA ALA A 112 -6.21 -19.00 -6.22
C ALA A 112 -5.58 -18.28 -5.02
N TRP A 113 -5.55 -19.00 -3.90
CA TRP A 113 -4.82 -18.58 -2.71
C TRP A 113 -3.34 -18.92 -2.88
N LEU A 114 -2.47 -17.93 -2.71
CA LEU A 114 -1.03 -18.05 -2.90
C LEU A 114 -0.28 -17.72 -1.62
N PRO A 115 0.90 -18.35 -1.37
CA PRO A 115 1.80 -17.89 -0.33
C PRO A 115 2.34 -16.51 -0.73
N LEU A 116 1.87 -15.47 -0.05
CA LEU A 116 2.30 -14.09 -0.28
C LEU A 116 3.10 -13.56 0.91
N GLU A 117 4.14 -12.81 0.58
CA GLU A 117 4.88 -11.96 1.51
C GLU A 117 4.78 -10.52 1.01
N LEU A 118 4.26 -9.62 1.84
CA LEU A 118 4.20 -8.19 1.56
C LEU A 118 5.13 -7.47 2.52
N ARG A 119 5.81 -6.43 2.03
CA ARG A 119 6.60 -5.52 2.87
C ARG A 119 6.27 -4.08 2.54
N VAL A 120 5.95 -3.26 3.54
CA VAL A 120 5.68 -1.83 3.39
C VAL A 120 6.56 -1.05 4.32
N THR A 121 7.38 -0.15 3.77
CA THR A 121 8.30 0.65 4.59
C THR A 121 8.68 1.97 3.93
N PRO A 122 8.92 3.02 4.73
CA PRO A 122 8.57 3.15 6.15
C PRO A 122 7.07 3.43 6.32
N LEU A 123 6.38 2.67 7.17
CA LEU A 123 4.94 2.83 7.45
C LEU A 123 4.73 3.64 8.73
N PRO A 124 3.97 4.76 8.71
CA PRO A 124 3.61 5.46 9.93
C PRO A 124 2.61 4.64 10.75
N ALA A 125 3.02 4.15 11.92
CA ALA A 125 2.16 3.37 12.82
C ALA A 125 1.65 4.25 13.98
N ARG A 126 0.87 5.31 13.68
CA ARG A 126 0.42 6.28 14.70
C ARG A 126 -0.47 5.67 15.79
N GLY A 127 -1.21 4.62 15.47
CA GLY A 127 -1.99 3.85 16.45
C GLY A 127 -1.20 2.75 17.17
N GLY A 128 0.11 2.68 16.94
CA GLY A 128 0.99 1.65 17.50
C GLY A 128 0.82 0.27 16.86
N GLU A 129 1.64 -0.66 17.32
CA GLU A 129 1.67 -2.05 16.85
C GLU A 129 0.32 -2.77 17.03
N ALA A 130 -0.35 -2.56 18.17
CA ALA A 130 -1.64 -3.18 18.45
C ALA A 130 -2.70 -2.83 17.40
N LEU A 131 -2.72 -1.59 16.91
CA LEU A 131 -3.61 -1.21 15.84
C LEU A 131 -3.28 -1.98 14.55
N VAL A 132 -2.02 -1.99 14.12
CA VAL A 132 -1.59 -2.69 12.90
C VAL A 132 -2.01 -4.16 12.94
N ARG A 133 -1.75 -4.84 14.07
CA ARG A 133 -2.16 -6.23 14.29
C ARG A 133 -3.67 -6.41 14.18
N SER A 134 -4.45 -5.58 14.88
CA SER A 134 -5.92 -5.64 14.85
C SER A 134 -6.54 -5.38 13.47
N LEU A 135 -5.80 -4.74 12.55
CA LEU A 135 -6.25 -4.48 11.18
C LEU A 135 -5.90 -5.62 10.21
N PHE A 136 -4.75 -6.28 10.38
CA PHE A 136 -4.27 -7.27 9.41
C PHE A 136 -4.46 -8.73 9.87
N GLU A 137 -4.30 -9.04 11.16
CA GLU A 137 -4.40 -10.42 11.66
C GLU A 137 -5.80 -11.03 11.44
N PRO A 138 -6.94 -10.32 11.63
CA PRO A 138 -8.27 -10.86 11.33
C PRO A 138 -8.49 -11.22 9.85
N LEU A 139 -7.65 -10.71 8.96
CA LEU A 139 -7.68 -11.00 7.52
C LEU A 139 -6.83 -12.22 7.14
N GLY A 140 -6.23 -12.90 8.12
CA GLY A 140 -5.41 -14.09 7.91
C GLY A 140 -3.91 -13.82 7.72
N TRP A 141 -3.45 -12.60 8.00
CA TRP A 141 -2.03 -12.26 7.94
C TRP A 141 -1.29 -12.60 9.24
N ALA A 142 -0.10 -13.18 9.11
CA ALA A 142 0.92 -13.11 10.15
C ALA A 142 1.67 -11.77 10.02
N VAL A 143 1.62 -10.96 11.07
CA VAL A 143 2.17 -9.60 11.11
C VAL A 143 3.53 -9.58 11.80
N GLY A 144 4.56 -9.21 11.04
CA GLY A 144 5.90 -8.85 11.52
C GLY A 144 6.07 -7.34 11.50
N LEU A 145 6.57 -6.77 12.59
CA LEU A 145 6.76 -5.33 12.76
C LEU A 145 8.13 -5.06 13.37
N GLU A 146 8.93 -4.28 12.66
CA GLU A 146 10.21 -3.80 13.16
C GLU A 146 10.17 -2.27 13.22
N ARG A 147 10.49 -1.70 14.38
CA ARG A 147 10.49 -0.24 14.53
C ARG A 147 11.76 0.35 13.91
N ILE A 148 11.59 1.39 13.11
CA ILE A 148 12.70 2.09 12.48
C ILE A 148 13.28 3.09 13.47
N GLU A 149 14.60 3.05 13.66
CA GLU A 149 15.31 4.02 14.49
C GLU A 149 15.40 5.38 13.81
N GLY A 150 15.23 6.45 14.59
CA GLY A 150 15.41 7.82 14.16
C GLY A 150 16.55 8.51 14.91
N PRO A 151 16.87 9.77 14.55
CA PRO A 151 18.02 10.51 15.09
C PRO A 151 18.03 10.71 16.62
N GLY A 152 16.90 10.49 17.30
CA GLY A 152 16.75 10.58 18.76
C GLY A 152 16.23 9.29 19.41
N GLY A 153 16.35 8.14 18.73
CA GLY A 153 15.83 6.85 19.19
C GLY A 153 14.60 6.39 18.39
N ALA A 154 13.76 5.57 19.03
CA ALA A 154 12.60 4.94 18.41
C ALA A 154 11.66 5.93 17.68
N SER A 155 11.45 5.75 16.37
CA SER A 155 10.52 6.56 15.58
C SER A 155 9.10 5.97 15.55
N ARG A 156 8.13 6.73 15.02
CA ARG A 156 6.76 6.23 14.77
C ARG A 156 6.66 5.29 13.55
N TYR A 157 7.74 5.15 12.78
CA TYR A 157 7.73 4.35 11.57
C TYR A 157 8.13 2.92 11.86
N VAL A 158 7.53 2.02 11.09
CA VAL A 158 7.81 0.60 11.14
C VAL A 158 8.10 0.08 9.76
N ASP A 159 8.88 -0.97 9.70
CA ASP A 159 8.89 -1.92 8.61
C ASP A 159 7.78 -2.95 8.87
N LEU A 160 6.75 -2.94 8.03
CA LEU A 160 5.65 -3.89 8.11
C LEU A 160 5.92 -5.05 7.17
N LYS A 161 5.99 -6.26 7.70
CA LYS A 161 5.99 -7.52 6.95
C LYS A 161 4.67 -8.26 7.20
N LEU A 162 4.00 -8.66 6.12
CA LEU A 162 2.79 -9.49 6.17
C LEU A 162 3.08 -10.79 5.44
N THR A 163 2.77 -11.92 6.06
CA THR A 163 2.90 -13.25 5.42
C THR A 163 1.62 -14.03 5.58
N GLY A 164 1.15 -14.69 4.51
CA GLY A 164 -0.12 -15.38 4.54
C GLY A 164 -0.47 -16.07 3.23
N GLN A 165 -1.51 -16.90 3.27
CA GLN A 165 -2.14 -17.42 2.06
C GLN A 165 -3.20 -16.42 1.62
N MET A 166 -3.10 -15.87 0.42
CA MET A 166 -4.11 -14.94 -0.08
C MET A 166 -4.16 -14.87 -1.61
N ARG A 167 -5.31 -14.48 -2.15
CA ARG A 167 -5.39 -14.02 -3.55
C ARG A 167 -4.68 -12.67 -3.68
N VAL A 168 -3.98 -12.44 -4.79
CA VAL A 168 -3.27 -11.17 -5.04
C VAL A 168 -4.22 -9.98 -4.99
N ALA A 169 -5.45 -10.12 -5.48
CA ALA A 169 -6.45 -9.05 -5.45
C ALA A 169 -6.82 -8.63 -4.02
N ASP A 170 -7.03 -9.59 -3.13
CA ASP A 170 -7.38 -9.33 -1.74
C ASP A 170 -6.19 -8.69 -1.01
N ALA A 171 -4.97 -9.18 -1.25
CA ALA A 171 -3.73 -8.61 -0.70
C ALA A 171 -3.58 -7.12 -1.03
N LEU A 172 -3.75 -6.78 -2.31
CA LEU A 172 -3.69 -5.40 -2.76
C LEU A 172 -4.86 -4.56 -2.21
N ALA A 173 -6.07 -5.12 -2.14
CA ALA A 173 -7.24 -4.43 -1.59
C ALA A 173 -7.10 -4.13 -0.09
N HIS A 174 -6.54 -5.06 0.69
CA HIS A 174 -6.27 -4.86 2.11
C HIS A 174 -5.29 -3.70 2.32
N LEU A 175 -4.17 -3.68 1.57
CA LEU A 175 -3.23 -2.55 1.63
C LEU A 175 -3.89 -1.24 1.19
N TYR A 176 -4.62 -1.26 0.09
CA TYR A 176 -5.27 -0.09 -0.47
C TYR A 176 -6.19 0.60 0.56
N VAL A 177 -6.95 -0.17 1.33
CA VAL A 177 -7.89 0.33 2.36
C VAL A 177 -7.22 0.58 3.71
N LEU A 178 -6.27 -0.24 4.15
CA LEU A 178 -5.77 -0.17 5.54
C LEU A 178 -4.59 0.79 5.72
N ILE A 179 -3.81 1.06 4.69
CA ILE A 179 -2.68 2.00 4.77
C ILE A 179 -3.15 3.43 5.16
N PRO A 180 -4.21 4.01 4.55
CA PRO A 180 -4.72 5.31 4.97
C PRO A 180 -5.25 5.31 6.41
N VAL A 181 -5.82 4.19 6.86
CA VAL A 181 -6.32 4.04 8.23
C VAL A 181 -5.18 4.14 9.25
N LEU A 182 -3.99 3.63 8.93
CA LEU A 182 -2.82 3.67 9.82
C LEU A 182 -2.16 5.05 9.90
N ASP A 183 -2.20 5.80 8.81
CA ASP A 183 -1.62 7.14 8.70
C ASP A 183 -2.31 8.15 9.63
N ASP A 184 -3.65 8.10 9.75
CA ASP A 184 -4.48 8.98 10.60
C ASP A 184 -4.24 10.50 10.40
N GLU A 185 -3.63 10.89 9.27
CA GLU A 185 -3.59 12.27 8.80
C GLU A 185 -4.70 12.53 7.76
N LYS A 186 -5.04 13.81 7.59
CA LYS A 186 -5.99 14.23 6.56
C LYS A 186 -5.53 13.70 5.19
N HIS A 187 -6.46 13.08 4.46
CA HIS A 187 -6.17 12.50 3.16
C HIS A 187 -6.13 13.58 2.07
N TYR A 188 -5.36 14.65 2.27
CA TYR A 188 -5.31 15.81 1.38
C TYR A 188 -5.10 15.44 -0.10
N TRP A 189 -4.46 14.31 -0.38
CA TRP A 189 -4.10 13.80 -1.72
C TRP A 189 -5.07 12.77 -2.30
N VAL A 190 -6.07 12.39 -1.52
CA VAL A 190 -7.16 11.51 -1.92
C VAL A 190 -8.40 12.38 -1.90
N GLY A 191 -8.93 12.75 -3.07
CA GLY A 191 -10.19 13.49 -3.13
C GLY A 191 -11.33 12.68 -2.48
N ASP A 192 -12.42 13.35 -2.09
CA ASP A 192 -13.59 12.67 -1.49
C ASP A 192 -14.11 11.52 -2.36
N ASP A 193 -14.10 11.71 -3.69
CA ASP A 193 -14.43 10.68 -4.68
C ASP A 193 -13.53 9.44 -4.61
N GLU A 194 -12.26 9.61 -4.23
CA GLU A 194 -11.30 8.52 -4.12
C GLU A 194 -11.40 7.80 -2.77
N VAL A 195 -11.86 8.49 -1.71
CA VAL A 195 -12.26 7.88 -0.44
C VAL A 195 -13.49 6.98 -0.61
N GLU A 196 -14.50 7.40 -1.38
CA GLU A 196 -15.68 6.55 -1.65
C GLU A 196 -15.31 5.33 -2.49
N LYS A 197 -14.45 5.51 -3.50
CA LYS A 197 -13.88 4.39 -4.26
C LYS A 197 -13.06 3.44 -3.38
N LEU A 198 -12.35 3.98 -2.38
CA LEU A 198 -11.61 3.19 -1.39
C LEU A 198 -12.53 2.27 -0.59
N LEU A 199 -13.61 2.81 -0.01
CA LEU A 199 -14.56 2.01 0.76
C LEU A 199 -15.29 0.99 -0.11
N ALA A 200 -15.60 1.32 -1.37
CA ALA A 200 -16.19 0.36 -2.31
C ALA A 200 -15.29 -0.87 -2.56
N ARG A 201 -13.96 -0.74 -2.45
CA ARG A 201 -13.01 -1.87 -2.56
C ARG A 201 -12.96 -2.74 -1.30
N GLY A 202 -13.44 -2.24 -0.17
CA GLY A 202 -13.58 -3.02 1.06
C GLY A 202 -14.59 -4.17 0.93
N GLY A 203 -15.60 -4.03 0.06
CA GLY A 203 -16.53 -5.10 -0.32
C GLY A 203 -17.03 -5.94 0.86
N ALA A 204 -17.04 -7.26 0.68
CA ALA A 204 -17.52 -8.21 1.68
C ALA A 204 -16.57 -8.35 2.89
N TRP A 205 -15.24 -8.25 2.69
CA TRP A 205 -14.28 -8.46 3.77
C TRP A 205 -14.37 -7.32 4.80
N LEU A 206 -14.54 -6.08 4.35
CA LEU A 206 -14.65 -4.93 5.25
C LEU A 206 -15.94 -4.98 6.07
N ALA A 207 -17.05 -5.45 5.47
CA ALA A 207 -18.32 -5.61 6.18
C ALA A 207 -18.23 -6.63 7.34
N GLY A 208 -17.41 -7.67 7.17
CA GLY A 208 -17.13 -8.69 8.20
C GLY A 208 -15.96 -8.36 9.13
N HIS A 209 -15.23 -7.27 8.90
CA HIS A 209 -14.03 -6.95 9.66
C HIS A 209 -14.36 -6.49 11.09
N PRO A 210 -13.68 -6.99 12.14
CA PRO A 210 -13.98 -6.62 13.54
C PRO A 210 -13.68 -5.14 13.85
N GLN A 211 -12.80 -4.50 13.08
CA GLN A 211 -12.47 -3.07 13.20
C GLN A 211 -13.20 -2.18 12.19
N LYS A 212 -14.31 -2.63 11.59
CA LYS A 212 -15.00 -1.87 10.51
C LYS A 212 -15.45 -0.47 10.95
N GLU A 213 -15.93 -0.30 12.18
CA GLU A 213 -16.34 0.99 12.72
C GLU A 213 -15.14 1.93 12.89
N LEU A 214 -13.99 1.40 13.34
CA LEU A 214 -12.75 2.16 13.46
C LEU A 214 -12.24 2.61 12.09
N ILE A 215 -12.24 1.70 11.11
CA ILE A 215 -11.84 1.97 9.73
C ILE A 215 -12.72 3.09 9.16
N ALA A 216 -14.05 2.95 9.25
CA ALA A 216 -14.99 3.96 8.77
C ALA A 216 -14.81 5.31 9.48
N LYS A 217 -14.63 5.31 10.80
CA LYS A 217 -14.42 6.54 11.58
C LYS A 217 -13.17 7.29 11.15
N ARG A 218 -12.05 6.60 10.92
CA ARG A 218 -10.80 7.24 10.48
C ARG A 218 -10.93 7.84 9.08
N TYR A 219 -11.66 7.19 8.18
CA TYR A 219 -12.00 7.78 6.87
C TYR A 219 -12.89 9.03 6.98
N LEU A 220 -13.91 9.00 7.84
CA LEU A 220 -14.84 10.13 8.01
C LEU A 220 -14.20 11.33 8.69
N LYS A 221 -13.33 11.11 9.70
CA LYS A 221 -12.62 12.18 10.43
C LYS A 221 -11.74 13.01 9.51
N ASN A 222 -11.24 12.40 8.44
CA ASN A 222 -10.26 12.99 7.52
C ASN A 222 -10.90 13.53 6.22
N ARG A 223 -12.24 13.73 6.19
CA ARG A 223 -13.02 14.35 5.09
C ARG A 223 -13.03 15.89 5.08
N GLY A 224 -12.41 16.56 6.06
CA GLY A 224 -12.45 18.04 6.19
C GLY A 224 -11.12 18.63 6.58
#